data_AF-A0A8S8YRK0-F1
#
_entry.id   AF-A0A8S8YRK0-F1
#
_cell.length_a   1.000
_cell.length_b   1.000
_cell.length_c   1.000
_cell.angle_alpha   90.00
_cell.angle_beta   90.00
_cell.angle_gamma   90.00
#
_symmetry.space_group_name_H-M   'P 1'
#
loop_
_entity.id
_entity.type
_entity.pdbx_description
1 polymer ?
#
loop_
_entity_poly.entity_id
_entity_poly.type
_entity_poly.pdbx_seq_one_letter_code
_entity_poly.pdbx_strand_id
1 'polypeptide(L)'
;MLGHRRKEILNSVSKQLSKGTLYCTPTALEIELSKLILGNFPSMDKVRLMNTGGEATMTAIRLARAYTKKKKIIKFEGCYQGLHMILF
;
A
#
# COMPACT_ATOMS: atom_id res chain seq x y z
N MET A 1 -8.74 1.45 -13.98
CA MET A 1 -7.74 2.43 -14.44
C MET A 1 -7.18 2.11 -15.82
N LEU A 2 -6.63 0.91 -16.09
CA LEU A 2 -5.92 0.63 -17.36
C LEU A 2 -6.59 -0.41 -18.28
N GLY A 3 -7.83 -0.83 -17.95
CA GLY A 3 -8.55 -1.86 -18.68
C GLY A 3 -8.03 -3.29 -18.47
N HIS A 4 -8.69 -4.27 -19.07
CA HIS A 4 -8.31 -5.68 -18.98
C HIS A 4 -7.22 -6.02 -20.01
N ARG A 5 -6.27 -6.88 -19.63
CA ARG A 5 -5.24 -7.46 -20.53
C ARG A 5 -4.39 -6.44 -21.30
N ARG A 6 -4.08 -5.29 -20.70
CA ARG A 6 -3.11 -4.33 -21.31
C ARG A 6 -1.76 -5.02 -21.53
N LYS A 7 -1.30 -5.04 -22.80
CA LYS A 7 -0.10 -5.78 -23.24
C LYS A 7 1.15 -5.43 -22.43
N GLU A 8 1.38 -4.15 -22.16
CA GLU A 8 2.53 -3.68 -21.38
C GLU A 8 2.57 -4.28 -19.97
N ILE A 9 1.41 -4.38 -19.30
CA ILE A 9 1.31 -4.94 -17.95
C ILE A 9 1.57 -6.45 -17.99
N LEU A 10 0.95 -7.16 -18.95
CA LEU A 10 1.15 -8.59 -19.11
C LEU A 10 2.63 -8.92 -19.36
N ASN A 11 3.28 -8.20 -20.27
CA ASN A 11 4.70 -8.41 -20.59
C ASN A 11 5.60 -8.19 -19.36
N SER A 12 5.37 -7.12 -18.60
CA SER A 12 6.14 -6.82 -17.38
C SER A 12 5.94 -7.90 -16.30
N VAL A 13 4.70 -8.35 -16.09
CA VAL A 13 4.39 -9.42 -15.12
C VAL A 13 5.02 -10.74 -15.57
N SER A 14 4.85 -11.14 -16.83
CA SER A 14 5.44 -12.38 -17.36
C SER A 14 6.96 -12.39 -17.27
N LYS A 15 7.62 -11.26 -17.53
CA LYS A 15 9.08 -11.11 -17.38
C LYS A 15 9.53 -11.22 -15.92
N GLN A 16 8.73 -10.77 -14.96
CA GLN A 16 9.04 -10.94 -13.54
C GLN A 16 8.82 -12.38 -13.09
N LEU A 17 7.76 -13.04 -13.57
CA LEU A 17 7.47 -14.43 -13.25
C LEU A 17 8.60 -15.38 -13.63
N SER A 18 9.33 -15.12 -14.73
CA SER A 18 10.50 -15.93 -15.11
C SER A 18 11.71 -15.75 -14.19
N LYS A 19 11.71 -14.75 -13.30
CA LYS A 19 12.77 -14.51 -12.31
C LYS A 19 12.39 -14.99 -10.91
N GLY A 20 11.10 -15.09 -10.61
CA GLY A 20 10.55 -15.38 -9.28
C GLY A 20 9.72 -14.22 -8.71
N THR A 21 8.92 -14.52 -7.68
CA THR A 21 7.93 -13.57 -7.10
C THR A 21 8.19 -13.20 -5.65
N LEU A 22 8.92 -14.03 -4.90
CA LEU A 22 9.21 -13.82 -3.48
C LEU A 22 10.58 -14.38 -3.15
N TYR A 23 11.51 -13.51 -2.73
CA TYR A 23 12.88 -13.88 -2.40
C TYR A 23 13.19 -13.85 -0.89
N CYS A 24 12.16 -13.61 -0.05
CA CYS A 24 12.30 -13.44 1.41
C CYS A 24 13.40 -12.44 1.83
N THR A 25 13.72 -11.50 0.95
CA THR A 25 14.79 -10.51 1.08
C THR A 25 14.40 -9.24 0.31
N PRO A 26 14.90 -8.05 0.70
CA PRO A 26 14.61 -6.82 -0.01
C PRO A 26 15.09 -6.86 -1.47
N THR A 27 14.29 -6.30 -2.37
CA THR A 27 14.63 -6.23 -3.80
C THR A 27 14.76 -4.78 -4.28
N ALA A 28 15.54 -4.57 -5.35
CA ALA A 28 15.67 -3.24 -5.97
C ALA A 28 14.32 -2.69 -6.48
N LEU A 29 13.39 -3.55 -6.87
CA LEU A 29 12.06 -3.17 -7.36
C LEU A 29 11.23 -2.46 -6.29
N GLU A 30 11.34 -2.87 -5.03
CA GLU A 30 10.64 -2.21 -3.92
C GLU A 30 11.16 -0.79 -3.69
N ILE A 31 12.47 -0.58 -3.88
CA ILE A 31 13.11 0.74 -3.77
C ILE A 31 12.66 1.64 -4.93
N GLU A 32 12.64 1.10 -6.16
CA GLU A 32 12.19 1.83 -7.35
C GLU A 32 10.73 2.26 -7.21
N LEU A 33 9.84 1.34 -6.80
CA LEU A 33 8.44 1.65 -6.54
C LEU A 33 8.28 2.70 -5.43
N SER A 34 9.05 2.58 -4.34
CA SER A 34 9.00 3.54 -3.23
C SER A 34 9.40 4.95 -3.67
N LYS A 35 10.46 5.08 -4.48
CA LYS A 35 10.88 6.37 -5.05
C LYS A 35 9.82 6.96 -5.97
N LEU A 36 9.19 6.14 -6.81
CA LEU A 36 8.11 6.58 -7.69
C LEU A 36 6.91 7.12 -6.89
N ILE A 37 6.54 6.45 -5.80
CA ILE A 37 5.45 6.92 -4.92
C ILE A 37 5.83 8.26 -4.27
N LEU A 38 6.99 8.35 -3.62
CA LEU A 38 7.42 9.58 -2.94
C LEU A 38 7.56 10.76 -3.91
N GLY A 39 8.01 10.52 -5.15
CA GLY A 39 8.09 11.55 -6.18
C GLY A 39 6.72 12.11 -6.63
N ASN A 40 5.64 11.35 -6.46
CA ASN A 40 4.28 11.77 -6.81
C ASN A 40 3.49 12.37 -5.63
N PHE A 41 3.95 12.19 -4.39
CA PHE A 41 3.28 12.67 -3.18
C PHE A 41 4.25 13.50 -2.32
N PRO A 42 4.39 14.82 -2.60
CA PRO A 42 5.41 15.66 -1.97
C PRO A 42 5.22 15.86 -0.46
N SER A 43 4.05 15.51 0.09
CA SER A 43 3.78 15.53 1.53
C SER A 43 4.26 14.29 2.28
N MET A 44 4.89 13.32 1.61
CA MET A 44 5.37 12.07 2.21
C MET A 44 6.90 11.99 2.16
N ASP A 45 7.53 11.75 3.32
CA ASP A 45 8.98 11.51 3.41
C ASP A 45 9.34 10.02 3.33
N LYS A 46 8.44 9.13 3.78
CA LYS A 46 8.66 7.68 3.88
C LYS A 46 7.40 6.93 3.50
N VAL A 47 7.58 5.74 2.95
CA VAL A 47 6.48 4.83 2.56
C VAL A 47 6.79 3.41 3.02
N ARG A 48 5.74 2.65 3.36
CA ARG A 48 5.78 1.21 3.61
C ARG A 48 4.71 0.53 2.75
N LEU A 49 5.12 -0.45 1.96
CA LEU A 49 4.22 -1.20 1.06
C LEU A 49 3.37 -2.22 1.85
N MET A 50 2.14 -2.44 1.37
CA MET A 50 1.16 -3.38 1.91
C MET A 50 0.49 -4.11 0.74
N ASN A 51 -0.14 -5.26 1.00
CA ASN A 51 -0.81 -6.02 -0.06
C ASN A 51 -2.19 -5.44 -0.38
N THR A 52 -2.86 -4.83 0.61
CA THR A 52 -4.22 -4.31 0.46
C THR A 52 -4.40 -2.93 1.10
N GLY A 53 -5.42 -2.20 0.64
CA GLY A 53 -5.80 -0.92 1.24
C GLY A 53 -6.32 -1.05 2.69
N GLY A 54 -6.93 -2.19 3.04
CA GLY A 54 -7.36 -2.48 4.40
C GLY A 54 -6.18 -2.61 5.37
N GLU A 55 -5.13 -3.32 4.98
CA GLU A 55 -3.88 -3.42 5.75
C GLU A 55 -3.18 -2.06 5.90
N ALA A 56 -3.17 -1.26 4.83
CA ALA A 56 -2.62 0.09 4.85
C ALA A 56 -3.34 0.97 5.88
N THR A 57 -4.68 1.00 5.84
CA THR A 57 -5.49 1.78 6.78
C THR A 57 -5.34 1.25 8.22
N MET A 58 -5.41 -0.06 8.42
CA MET A 58 -5.21 -0.68 9.73
C MET A 58 -3.84 -0.33 10.32
N THR A 59 -2.79 -0.38 9.51
CA THR A 59 -1.43 0.01 9.92
C THR A 59 -1.35 1.50 10.24
N ALA A 60 -1.95 2.37 9.43
CA ALA A 60 -1.98 3.81 9.66
C ALA A 60 -2.66 4.17 10.99
N ILE A 61 -3.80 3.55 11.30
CA ILE A 61 -4.50 3.72 12.58
C ILE A 61 -3.62 3.26 13.76
N ARG A 62 -2.96 2.10 13.63
CA ARG A 62 -2.05 1.59 14.67
C ARG A 62 -0.88 2.55 14.90
N LEU A 63 -0.28 3.08 13.83
CA LEU A 63 0.81 4.05 13.91
C LEU A 63 0.35 5.36 14.57
N ALA A 64 -0.80 5.90 14.14
CA ALA A 64 -1.36 7.13 14.71
C ALA A 64 -1.65 6.99 16.21
N ARG A 65 -2.21 5.86 16.65
CA ARG A 65 -2.42 5.56 18.07
C ARG A 65 -1.09 5.43 18.82
N ALA A 66 -0.13 4.71 18.27
CA ALA A 66 1.18 4.52 18.89
C ALA A 66 1.94 5.84 19.08
N TYR A 67 1.84 6.75 18.10
CA TYR A 67 2.46 8.08 18.12
C TYR A 67 1.72 9.04 19.07
N THR A 68 0.40 9.17 18.93
CA THR A 68 -0.39 10.17 19.67
C THR A 68 -0.82 9.73 21.08
N LYS A 69 -0.73 8.44 21.38
CA LYS A 69 -1.29 7.79 22.60
C LYS A 69 -2.81 7.95 22.78
N LYS A 70 -3.53 8.38 21.74
CA LYS A 70 -5.00 8.53 21.77
C LYS A 70 -5.69 7.22 21.43
N LYS A 71 -6.76 6.90 22.15
CA LYS A 71 -7.58 5.69 21.90
C LYS A 71 -8.61 5.89 20.78
N LYS A 72 -9.25 7.06 20.78
CA LYS A 72 -10.38 7.39 19.87
C LYS A 72 -9.87 7.75 18.47
N ILE A 73 -10.67 7.41 17.47
CA ILE A 73 -10.52 7.78 16.06
C ILE A 73 -11.84 8.43 15.62
N ILE A 74 -11.77 9.44 14.76
CA ILE A 74 -12.95 10.05 14.13
C ILE A 74 -13.15 9.38 12.77
N LYS A 75 -14.35 8.89 12.51
CA LYS A 75 -14.77 8.31 11.23
C LYS A 75 -16.07 8.95 10.81
N PHE A 76 -16.19 9.28 9.52
CA PHE A 76 -17.41 9.86 8.96
C PHE A 76 -18.30 8.75 8.42
N GLU A 77 -19.61 8.92 8.57
CA GLU A 77 -20.61 8.00 8.03
C GLU A 77 -20.47 7.86 6.50
N GLY A 78 -20.75 6.68 5.96
CA GLY A 78 -20.61 6.38 4.53
C GLY A 78 -19.18 6.18 4.02
N CYS A 79 -18.14 6.61 4.73
CA CYS A 79 -16.76 6.34 4.32
C CYS A 79 -16.37 4.88 4.54
N TYR A 80 -15.73 4.28 3.53
CA TYR A 80 -15.20 2.92 3.56
C TYR A 80 -13.67 2.95 3.50
N GLN A 81 -13.04 2.37 4.52
CA GLN A 81 -11.58 2.25 4.63
C GLN A 81 -11.14 0.80 4.93
N GLY A 82 -11.96 -0.16 4.51
CA GLY A 82 -11.74 -1.59 4.70
C GLY A 82 -12.63 -2.22 5.78
N LEU A 83 -12.78 -3.54 5.69
CA LEU A 83 -13.65 -4.35 6.55
C LEU A 83 -13.34 -4.21 8.05
N HIS A 84 -12.07 -4.04 8.42
CA HIS A 84 -11.64 -3.90 9.82
C HIS A 84 -12.32 -2.72 10.54
N MET A 85 -12.82 -1.71 9.81
CA MET A 85 -13.52 -0.56 10.40
C MET A 85 -15.05 -0.75 10.52
N ILE A 86 -15.63 -1.84 10.01
CA ILE A 86 -17.10 -2.06 10.00
C ILE A 86 -17.65 -2.43 11.40
N LEU A 87 -16.79 -2.90 12.31
CA LEU A 87 -17.16 -3.30 13.68
C LEU A 87 -16.89 -2.21 14.74
N PHE A 88 -16.58 -0.98 14.32
CA PHE A 88 -16.38 0.17 15.24
C PHE A 88 -17.59 1.10 15.26
#